data_AF-A0A8T3WR90-F1
#
_entry.id   AF-A0A8T3WR90-F1
#
_cell.length_a   1.000
_cell.length_b   1.000
_cell.length_c   1.000
_cell.angle_alpha   90.00
_cell.angle_beta   90.00
_cell.angle_gamma   90.00
#
_symmetry.space_group_name_H-M   'P 1'
#
loop_
_entity.id
_entity.type
_entity.pdbx_description
1 polymer ?
#
loop_
_entity_poly.entity_id
_entity_poly.type
_entity_poly.pdbx_seq_one_letter_code
_entity_poly.pdbx_strand_id
1 'polypeptide(L)'
;MKKAQVWSLDIIVGVTIFIIAIIIFYIYTINLSDEAESSSDDLNIDADFISSNILSEGSPRNWNKTNVLIPGIVTDNKINETKLVALAQLSKDNYDKSRQLLGTKYDYFVFLENKDGLVYFGKNQCGIGSAKATEQNISIFKVAYYIGKEKQILNLTIGVNFTVDIYCEKNNNYENGSEACNSNVKGKTQYLNNVSKYNLTILEDVHFDESDFAILNLYVLNGGKVFISEHFNFDYAFGIKYIAGNNPNPVRIVAQDIYNVLNLTIGADYDIKDGPTVNNTSTVPGAENVSDYVVIGRYNSGTGAGGIVRWNYGQGHVYFFGDFAPVNIAQPVWKKDVVNSITNLLTIECRLNIKNIKAKNLIKNERFVFFRNKPAKMTFYVWDNP
;
A
#
# COMPACT_ATOMS: atom_id res chain seq x y z
N MET A 1 -84.43 -4.34 46.22
CA MET A 1 -83.41 -4.53 45.15
C MET A 1 -82.81 -3.17 44.76
N LYS A 2 -81.71 -2.74 45.38
CA LYS A 2 -80.93 -1.52 45.00
C LYS A 2 -79.47 -1.63 45.49
N LYS A 3 -78.76 -2.73 45.17
CA LYS A 3 -77.34 -2.91 45.55
C LYS A 3 -76.41 -3.36 44.41
N ALA A 4 -76.88 -3.37 43.17
CA ALA A 4 -76.08 -3.84 42.02
C ALA A 4 -75.34 -2.74 41.24
N GLN A 5 -75.54 -1.45 41.56
CA GLN A 5 -75.03 -0.33 40.74
C GLN A 5 -73.59 0.13 41.05
N VAL A 6 -72.95 -0.36 42.12
CA VAL A 6 -71.60 0.10 42.48
C VAL A 6 -70.51 -0.61 41.66
N TRP A 7 -70.73 -1.86 41.26
CA TRP A 7 -69.74 -2.65 40.50
C TRP A 7 -69.44 -2.13 39.11
N SER A 8 -70.41 -1.49 38.44
CA SER A 8 -70.21 -0.95 37.09
C SER A 8 -69.30 0.27 37.08
N LEU A 9 -69.23 1.03 38.17
CA LEU A 9 -68.41 2.25 38.23
C LEU A 9 -66.91 1.91 38.22
N ASP A 10 -66.49 0.95 39.02
CA ASP A 10 -65.09 0.51 39.09
C ASP A 10 -64.61 -0.08 37.76
N ILE A 11 -65.48 -0.84 37.07
CA ILE A 11 -65.18 -1.37 35.74
C ILE A 11 -64.99 -0.23 34.73
N ILE A 12 -65.87 0.77 34.72
CA ILE A 12 -65.76 1.93 33.82
C ILE A 12 -64.45 2.69 34.08
N VAL A 13 -64.10 2.93 35.34
CA VAL A 13 -62.84 3.61 35.71
C VAL A 13 -61.63 2.80 35.28
N GLY A 14 -61.62 1.48 35.55
CA GLY A 14 -60.53 0.59 35.15
C GLY A 14 -60.33 0.54 33.63
N VAL A 15 -61.42 0.42 32.86
CA VAL A 15 -61.37 0.44 31.39
C VAL A 15 -60.88 1.79 30.88
N THR A 16 -61.31 2.90 31.49
CA THR A 16 -60.87 4.24 31.10
C THR A 16 -59.37 4.42 31.30
N ILE A 17 -58.84 4.01 32.46
CA ILE A 17 -57.39 4.06 32.74
C ILE A 17 -56.63 3.18 31.75
N PHE A 18 -57.14 1.99 31.45
CA PHE A 18 -56.53 1.07 30.49
C PHE A 18 -56.48 1.65 29.07
N ILE A 19 -57.56 2.29 28.61
CA ILE A 19 -57.60 2.98 27.30
C ILE A 19 -56.59 4.12 27.27
N ILE A 20 -56.50 4.92 28.33
CA ILE A 20 -55.51 6.01 28.43
C ILE A 20 -54.09 5.45 28.36
N ALA A 21 -53.80 4.35 29.06
CA ALA A 21 -52.49 3.70 29.01
C ALA A 21 -52.15 3.19 27.59
N ILE A 22 -53.12 2.62 26.87
CA ILE A 22 -52.95 2.20 25.46
C ILE A 22 -52.66 3.40 24.56
N ILE A 23 -53.39 4.51 24.72
CA ILE A 23 -53.17 5.73 23.93
C ILE A 23 -51.76 6.29 24.18
N ILE A 24 -51.35 6.39 25.44
CA ILE A 24 -49.99 6.84 25.80
C ILE A 24 -48.94 5.92 25.19
N PHE A 25 -49.11 4.60 25.32
CA PHE A 25 -48.21 3.62 24.74
C PHE A 25 -48.12 3.74 23.22
N TYR A 26 -49.24 3.95 22.54
CA TYR A 26 -49.30 4.11 21.08
C TYR A 26 -48.60 5.39 20.61
N ILE A 27 -48.88 6.53 21.26
CA ILE A 27 -48.20 7.81 20.97
C ILE A 27 -46.69 7.68 21.21
N TYR A 28 -46.30 7.02 22.29
CA TYR A 28 -44.89 6.78 22.61
C TYR A 28 -44.20 5.89 21.57
N THR A 29 -44.87 4.83 21.10
CA THR A 29 -44.33 3.89 20.11
C THR A 29 -44.17 4.55 18.73
N ILE A 30 -45.11 5.41 18.33
CA ILE A 30 -45.00 6.17 17.06
C ILE A 30 -43.84 7.16 17.14
N ASN A 31 -43.79 7.98 18.19
CA ASN A 31 -42.78 9.02 18.32
C ASN A 31 -41.35 8.45 18.44
N LEU A 32 -41.18 7.25 19.02
CA LEU A 32 -39.87 6.59 19.09
C LEU A 32 -39.40 6.01 17.75
N SER A 33 -40.34 5.57 16.90
CA SER A 33 -40.00 4.96 15.62
C SER A 33 -39.46 6.01 14.65
N ASP A 34 -40.08 7.20 14.61
CA ASP A 34 -39.72 8.26 13.67
C ASP A 34 -38.31 8.83 13.90
N GLU A 35 -37.85 8.97 15.15
CA GLU A 35 -36.49 9.49 15.42
C GLU A 35 -35.37 8.50 15.06
N ALA A 36 -35.62 7.20 15.23
CA ALA A 36 -34.62 6.18 14.90
C ALA A 36 -34.52 5.97 13.39
N GLU A 37 -35.66 5.87 12.71
CA GLU A 37 -35.75 5.59 11.28
C GLU A 37 -35.27 6.77 10.43
N SER A 38 -35.71 8.00 10.76
CA SER A 38 -35.26 9.22 10.05
C SER A 38 -33.73 9.39 10.09
N SER A 39 -33.09 9.07 11.22
CA SER A 39 -31.64 9.21 11.36
C SER A 39 -30.83 8.22 10.49
N SER A 40 -31.39 7.04 10.21
CA SER A 40 -30.75 6.03 9.37
C SER A 40 -30.95 6.34 7.88
N ASP A 41 -32.14 6.81 7.51
CA ASP A 41 -32.44 7.21 6.13
C ASP A 41 -31.63 8.42 5.69
N ASP A 42 -31.52 9.44 6.55
CA ASP A 42 -30.64 10.60 6.32
C ASP A 42 -29.19 10.16 6.10
N LEU A 43 -28.70 9.22 6.92
CA LEU A 43 -27.32 8.71 6.83
C LEU A 43 -27.08 7.91 5.54
N ASN A 44 -28.07 7.16 5.07
CA ASN A 44 -28.02 6.45 3.79
C ASN A 44 -28.00 7.43 2.61
N ILE A 45 -28.85 8.46 2.64
CA ILE A 45 -28.89 9.52 1.61
C ILE A 45 -27.53 10.23 1.55
N ASP A 46 -26.97 10.60 2.71
CA ASP A 46 -25.64 11.22 2.77
C ASP A 46 -24.55 10.27 2.26
N ALA A 47 -24.60 8.98 2.59
CA ALA A 47 -23.63 8.01 2.09
C ALA A 47 -23.69 7.86 0.55
N ASP A 48 -24.89 7.84 -0.02
CA ASP A 48 -25.08 7.84 -1.47
C ASP A 48 -24.60 9.15 -2.11
N PHE A 49 -24.86 10.30 -1.49
CA PHE A 49 -24.41 11.60 -1.96
C PHE A 49 -22.88 11.72 -1.92
N ILE A 50 -22.23 11.36 -0.80
CA ILE A 50 -20.77 11.33 -0.65
C ILE A 50 -20.16 10.41 -1.71
N SER A 51 -20.70 9.20 -1.87
CA SER A 51 -20.16 8.24 -2.84
C SER A 51 -20.27 8.75 -4.27
N SER A 52 -21.38 9.42 -4.60
CA SER A 52 -21.61 10.01 -5.93
C SER A 52 -20.68 11.20 -6.19
N ASN A 53 -20.48 12.07 -5.20
CA ASN A 53 -19.56 13.20 -5.32
C ASN A 53 -18.12 12.73 -5.50
N ILE A 54 -17.65 11.79 -4.66
CA ILE A 54 -16.30 11.24 -4.79
C ILE A 54 -16.12 10.56 -6.15
N LEU A 55 -17.11 9.83 -6.65
CA LEU A 55 -17.06 9.17 -7.96
C LEU A 55 -17.36 10.11 -9.15
N SER A 56 -17.55 11.40 -8.90
CA SER A 56 -17.71 12.40 -9.95
C SER A 56 -16.36 12.91 -10.47
N GLU A 57 -16.41 13.77 -11.49
CA GLU A 57 -15.23 14.50 -11.94
C GLU A 57 -14.79 15.62 -10.98
N GLY A 58 -15.69 16.02 -10.07
CA GLY A 58 -15.52 17.17 -9.20
C GLY A 58 -15.64 18.51 -9.92
N SER A 59 -15.60 19.59 -9.14
CA SER A 59 -15.71 20.96 -9.64
C SER A 59 -14.68 21.88 -8.95
N PRO A 60 -13.91 22.68 -9.71
CA PRO A 60 -13.81 22.65 -11.18
C PRO A 60 -13.20 21.34 -11.71
N ARG A 61 -13.30 21.08 -13.02
CA ARG A 61 -12.78 19.85 -13.65
C ARG A 61 -11.31 19.55 -13.30
N ASN A 62 -10.48 20.58 -13.15
CA ASN A 62 -9.06 20.52 -12.81
C ASN A 62 -8.77 20.95 -11.35
N TRP A 63 -9.69 20.64 -10.43
CA TRP A 63 -9.54 21.03 -9.04
C TRP A 63 -8.26 20.44 -8.40
N ASN A 64 -7.76 21.17 -7.42
CA ASN A 64 -6.69 20.80 -6.51
C ASN A 64 -7.06 21.26 -5.09
N LYS A 65 -6.16 21.10 -4.13
CA LYS A 65 -6.41 21.44 -2.70
C LYS A 65 -6.88 22.88 -2.45
N THR A 66 -6.55 23.82 -3.34
CA THR A 66 -6.78 25.26 -3.13
C THR A 66 -8.06 25.78 -3.78
N ASN A 67 -8.49 25.19 -4.90
CA ASN A 67 -9.64 25.67 -5.68
C ASN A 67 -10.82 24.68 -5.74
N VAL A 68 -10.76 23.57 -5.00
CA VAL A 68 -11.84 22.58 -4.94
C VAL A 68 -13.12 23.18 -4.35
N LEU A 69 -14.22 23.04 -5.09
CA LEU A 69 -15.58 23.36 -4.63
C LEU A 69 -16.34 22.06 -4.33
N ILE A 70 -16.26 21.09 -5.24
CA ILE A 70 -16.84 19.75 -5.06
C ILE A 70 -15.75 18.73 -5.38
N PRO A 71 -15.31 17.91 -4.41
CA PRO A 71 -14.28 16.92 -4.65
C PRO A 71 -14.86 15.75 -5.43
N GLY A 72 -14.16 15.33 -6.47
CA GLY A 72 -14.45 14.12 -7.23
C GLY A 72 -13.16 13.58 -7.83
N ILE A 73 -12.98 12.27 -7.82
CA ILE A 73 -11.70 11.63 -8.16
C ILE A 73 -11.71 10.95 -9.52
N VAL A 74 -12.80 11.05 -10.29
CA VAL A 74 -12.92 10.40 -11.60
C VAL A 74 -12.55 11.37 -12.72
N THR A 75 -12.04 10.86 -13.84
CA THR A 75 -11.84 11.57 -15.10
C THR A 75 -12.00 10.53 -16.21
N ASP A 76 -12.86 10.80 -17.19
CA ASP A 76 -13.17 9.86 -18.28
C ASP A 76 -13.54 8.45 -17.78
N ASN A 77 -14.39 8.37 -16.76
CA ASN A 77 -14.85 7.14 -16.10
C ASN A 77 -13.75 6.27 -15.46
N LYS A 78 -12.56 6.82 -15.23
CA LYS A 78 -11.48 6.17 -14.50
C LYS A 78 -11.05 7.01 -13.31
N ILE A 79 -10.56 6.37 -12.26
CA ILE A 79 -9.98 7.11 -11.14
C ILE A 79 -8.74 7.85 -11.59
N ASN A 80 -8.74 9.16 -11.39
CA ASN A 80 -7.62 10.05 -11.55
C ASN A 80 -6.77 10.03 -10.27
N GLU A 81 -5.57 9.45 -10.37
CA GLU A 81 -4.68 9.26 -9.23
C GLU A 81 -4.26 10.58 -8.58
N THR A 82 -4.03 11.63 -9.37
CA THR A 82 -3.67 12.96 -8.84
C THR A 82 -4.79 13.54 -7.98
N LYS A 83 -6.05 13.41 -8.40
CA LYS A 83 -7.22 13.87 -7.63
C LYS A 83 -7.44 13.00 -6.39
N LEU A 84 -7.27 11.69 -6.49
CA LEU A 84 -7.35 10.75 -5.36
C LEU A 84 -6.35 11.14 -4.27
N VAL A 85 -5.07 11.34 -4.63
CA VAL A 85 -4.01 11.79 -3.72
C VAL A 85 -4.35 13.16 -3.13
N ALA A 86 -4.86 14.10 -3.95
CA ALA A 86 -5.24 15.43 -3.49
C ALA A 86 -6.37 15.39 -2.45
N LEU A 87 -7.39 14.56 -2.65
CA LEU A 87 -8.50 14.38 -1.72
C LEU A 87 -8.05 13.69 -0.43
N ALA A 88 -7.24 12.65 -0.54
CA ALA A 88 -6.67 11.93 0.60
C ALA A 88 -5.84 12.86 1.48
N GLN A 89 -5.02 13.69 0.86
CA GLN A 89 -4.21 14.67 1.57
C GLN A 89 -5.05 15.83 2.11
N LEU A 90 -6.11 16.26 1.42
CA LEU A 90 -7.06 17.24 1.95
C LEU A 90 -7.74 16.73 3.23
N SER A 91 -8.23 15.49 3.25
CA SER A 91 -8.82 14.90 4.46
C SER A 91 -7.81 14.74 5.59
N LYS A 92 -6.54 14.49 5.26
CA LYS A 92 -5.46 14.38 6.25
C LYS A 92 -5.08 15.74 6.85
N ASP A 93 -4.96 16.77 5.99
CA ASP A 93 -4.54 18.11 6.39
C ASP A 93 -5.67 18.86 7.12
N ASN A 94 -6.91 18.73 6.66
CA ASN A 94 -8.08 19.36 7.24
C ASN A 94 -9.35 18.54 6.94
N TYR A 95 -9.60 17.55 7.80
CA TYR A 95 -10.74 16.64 7.69
C TYR A 95 -12.09 17.35 7.75
N ASP A 96 -12.24 18.39 8.59
CA ASP A 96 -13.51 19.12 8.69
C ASP A 96 -13.85 19.82 7.37
N LYS A 97 -12.86 20.43 6.72
CA LYS A 97 -13.02 21.02 5.38
C LYS A 97 -13.39 19.95 4.35
N SER A 98 -12.80 18.75 4.40
CA SER A 98 -13.15 17.69 3.45
C SER A 98 -14.59 17.19 3.64
N ARG A 99 -15.08 17.08 4.88
CA ARG A 99 -16.51 16.80 5.16
C ARG A 99 -17.43 17.89 4.61
N GLN A 100 -17.11 19.16 4.87
CA GLN A 100 -17.90 20.30 4.39
C GLN A 100 -18.00 20.33 2.87
N LEU A 101 -16.89 20.11 2.17
CA LEU A 101 -16.85 20.06 0.71
C LEU A 101 -17.62 18.87 0.11
N LEU A 102 -17.74 17.78 0.87
CA LEU A 102 -18.59 16.64 0.51
C LEU A 102 -20.06 16.86 0.87
N GLY A 103 -20.38 17.98 1.53
CA GLY A 103 -21.75 18.37 1.89
C GLY A 103 -22.37 17.50 2.98
N THR A 104 -21.57 16.83 3.80
CA THR A 104 -22.08 15.96 4.87
C THR A 104 -21.76 16.51 6.26
N LYS A 105 -22.68 16.26 7.20
CA LYS A 105 -22.46 16.49 8.65
C LYS A 105 -21.85 15.27 9.34
N TYR A 106 -21.88 14.11 8.71
CA TYR A 106 -21.44 12.84 9.28
C TYR A 106 -19.94 12.61 9.08
N ASP A 107 -19.38 11.75 9.92
CA ASP A 107 -18.02 11.27 9.69
C ASP A 107 -18.01 10.25 8.55
N TYR A 108 -16.91 10.20 7.80
CA TYR A 108 -16.77 9.25 6.71
C TYR A 108 -15.36 8.68 6.61
N PHE A 109 -15.25 7.52 5.98
CA PHE A 109 -13.99 6.90 5.60
C PHE A 109 -14.16 6.10 4.32
N VAL A 110 -13.23 6.25 3.37
CA VAL A 110 -13.28 5.61 2.06
C VAL A 110 -11.97 4.91 1.79
N PHE A 111 -12.01 3.69 1.30
CA PHE A 111 -10.82 2.97 0.84
C PHE A 111 -11.13 2.20 -0.45
N LEU A 112 -10.07 1.77 -1.14
CA LEU A 112 -10.18 0.92 -2.31
C LEU A 112 -9.53 -0.43 -2.04
N GLU A 113 -10.12 -1.47 -2.60
CA GLU A 113 -9.62 -2.84 -2.56
C GLU A 113 -9.66 -3.41 -3.98
N ASN A 114 -8.61 -4.11 -4.40
CA ASN A 114 -8.59 -4.90 -5.61
C ASN A 114 -8.27 -6.37 -5.27
N LYS A 115 -8.09 -7.22 -6.28
CA LYS A 115 -7.72 -8.64 -6.06
C LYS A 115 -6.38 -8.84 -5.32
N ASP A 116 -5.52 -7.82 -5.34
CA ASP A 116 -4.21 -7.80 -4.70
C ASP A 116 -4.29 -7.21 -3.26
N GLY A 117 -5.48 -6.81 -2.80
CA GLY A 117 -5.75 -6.26 -1.47
C GLY A 117 -6.05 -4.75 -1.46
N LEU A 118 -5.76 -4.09 -0.34
CA LEU A 118 -5.99 -2.64 -0.18
C LEU A 118 -5.10 -1.83 -1.13
N VAL A 119 -5.70 -0.83 -1.77
CA VAL A 119 -5.04 0.08 -2.69
C VAL A 119 -4.53 1.30 -1.94
N TYR A 120 -3.29 1.69 -2.18
CA TYR A 120 -2.67 2.87 -1.58
C TYR A 120 -2.82 4.11 -2.46
N PHE A 121 -3.13 5.24 -1.83
CA PHE A 121 -3.38 6.54 -2.46
C PHE A 121 -2.12 7.43 -2.45
N GLY A 122 -0.95 6.82 -2.29
CA GLY A 122 0.35 7.49 -2.11
C GLY A 122 0.71 7.74 -0.64
N LYS A 123 2.01 7.91 -0.35
CA LYS A 123 2.59 8.30 0.95
C LYS A 123 1.94 7.63 2.19
N ASN A 124 1.75 6.31 2.13
CA ASN A 124 1.28 5.48 3.26
C ASN A 124 -0.18 5.74 3.65
N GLN A 125 -1.00 6.24 2.72
CA GLN A 125 -2.41 6.46 2.95
C GLN A 125 -3.22 5.43 2.14
N CYS A 126 -4.06 4.66 2.83
CA CYS A 126 -4.95 3.66 2.23
C CYS A 126 -6.42 4.05 2.26
N GLY A 127 -6.70 5.25 2.77
CA GLY A 127 -8.06 5.70 2.96
C GLY A 127 -8.17 7.23 2.99
N ILE A 128 -9.36 7.72 2.64
CA ILE A 128 -9.75 9.13 2.68
C ILE A 128 -10.76 9.29 3.81
N GLY A 129 -10.62 10.32 4.63
CA GLY A 129 -11.58 10.63 5.69
C GLY A 129 -11.01 10.46 7.09
N SER A 130 -11.84 10.06 8.04
CA SER A 130 -11.53 10.09 9.47
C SER A 130 -10.44 9.09 9.84
N ALA A 131 -9.45 9.55 10.61
CA ALA A 131 -8.42 8.68 11.18
C ALA A 131 -8.96 7.65 12.20
N LYS A 132 -10.19 7.84 12.71
CA LYS A 132 -10.84 6.89 13.64
C LYS A 132 -11.08 5.50 13.01
N ALA A 133 -11.22 5.45 11.68
CA ALA A 133 -11.46 4.21 10.93
C ALA A 133 -10.18 3.40 10.65
N THR A 134 -9.02 4.00 10.89
CA THR A 134 -7.72 3.40 10.62
C THR A 134 -7.01 3.11 11.92
N GLU A 135 -6.58 1.86 12.10
CA GLU A 135 -5.44 1.60 12.98
C GLU A 135 -4.20 1.64 12.13
N GLN A 136 -3.36 2.65 12.37
CA GLN A 136 -1.97 2.54 11.99
C GLN A 136 -1.30 1.56 12.94
N ASN A 137 -1.61 0.27 12.81
CA ASN A 137 -0.66 -0.75 13.23
C ASN A 137 0.47 -0.68 12.22
N ILE A 138 1.48 0.11 12.57
CA ILE A 138 2.76 0.11 11.87
C ILE A 138 3.34 -1.27 12.13
N SER A 139 2.98 -2.23 11.28
CA SER A 139 3.72 -3.48 11.17
C SER A 139 5.16 -3.06 10.92
N ILE A 140 6.05 -3.24 11.91
CA ILE A 140 7.47 -2.94 11.72
C ILE A 140 7.94 -3.85 10.60
N PHE A 141 8.16 -3.27 9.42
CA PHE A 141 8.64 -4.03 8.27
C PHE A 141 10.02 -4.56 8.62
N LYS A 142 10.22 -5.87 8.48
CA LYS A 142 11.53 -6.47 8.67
C LYS A 142 12.21 -6.57 7.33
N VAL A 143 13.35 -5.91 7.21
CA VAL A 143 14.22 -5.96 6.04
C VAL A 143 15.46 -6.74 6.39
N ALA A 144 15.82 -7.72 5.57
CA ALA A 144 17.16 -8.29 5.60
C ALA A 144 18.00 -7.61 4.53
N TYR A 145 19.21 -7.19 4.88
CA TYR A 145 20.17 -6.67 3.92
C TYR A 145 21.43 -7.51 3.99
N TYR A 146 21.63 -8.34 2.96
CA TYR A 146 22.77 -9.22 2.83
C TYR A 146 23.81 -8.61 1.88
N ILE A 147 25.03 -8.44 2.38
CA ILE A 147 26.16 -7.87 1.67
C ILE A 147 27.21 -8.96 1.50
N GLY A 148 27.61 -9.24 0.25
CA GLY A 148 28.65 -10.19 -0.07
C GLY A 148 30.05 -9.65 0.18
N LYS A 149 30.79 -9.30 -0.88
CA LYS A 149 32.22 -8.93 -0.77
C LYS A 149 32.49 -7.43 -0.75
N GLU A 150 31.62 -6.60 -1.31
CA GLU A 150 31.82 -5.15 -1.38
C GLU A 150 31.42 -4.38 -0.08
N LYS A 151 31.76 -3.09 -0.04
CA LYS A 151 31.42 -2.16 1.06
C LYS A 151 29.94 -1.79 0.93
N GLN A 152 29.19 -1.82 2.03
CA GLN A 152 27.79 -1.36 2.09
C GLN A 152 27.56 -0.07 1.28
N ILE A 153 26.90 -0.19 0.14
CA ILE A 153 26.60 0.95 -0.72
C ILE A 153 25.37 1.68 -0.19
N LEU A 154 24.31 0.95 0.18
CA LEU A 154 23.07 1.53 0.67
C LEU A 154 23.17 1.82 2.18
N ASN A 155 23.23 3.10 2.53
CA ASN A 155 23.09 3.52 3.93
C ASN A 155 21.60 3.56 4.26
N LEU A 156 21.01 2.38 4.50
CA LEU A 156 19.65 2.25 4.97
C LEU A 156 19.62 2.60 6.46
N THR A 157 19.39 3.87 6.76
CA THR A 157 19.14 4.30 8.13
C THR A 157 17.81 3.72 8.61
N ILE A 158 17.83 3.12 9.81
CA ILE A 158 16.62 2.62 10.48
C ILE A 158 15.58 3.74 10.51
N GLY A 159 14.45 3.51 9.83
CA GLY A 159 13.31 4.42 9.83
C GLY A 159 12.35 4.08 10.96
N VAL A 160 11.41 4.99 11.24
CA VAL A 160 10.38 4.81 12.27
C VAL A 160 9.47 3.59 12.00
N ASN A 161 9.45 3.08 10.76
CA ASN A 161 8.48 2.08 10.29
C ASN A 161 9.08 0.74 9.87
N PHE A 162 10.41 0.58 9.93
CA PHE A 162 11.05 -0.67 9.54
C PHE A 162 12.36 -0.90 10.31
N THR A 163 12.69 -2.17 10.54
CA THR A 163 13.97 -2.61 11.09
C THR A 163 14.78 -3.29 10.00
N VAL A 164 16.06 -2.95 9.90
CA VAL A 164 17.00 -3.60 8.99
C VAL A 164 17.92 -4.50 9.81
N ASP A 165 17.89 -5.80 9.51
CA ASP A 165 18.93 -6.73 9.95
C ASP A 165 19.99 -6.82 8.85
N ILE A 166 21.21 -6.42 9.17
CA ILE A 166 22.34 -6.48 8.25
C ILE A 166 23.07 -7.81 8.44
N TYR A 167 23.36 -8.45 7.31
CA TYR A 167 24.10 -9.70 7.20
C TYR A 167 25.28 -9.50 6.27
N CYS A 168 26.42 -10.11 6.60
CA CYS A 168 27.61 -10.07 5.76
C CYS A 168 28.23 -11.46 5.59
N GLU A 169 28.92 -11.65 4.48
CA GLU A 169 29.89 -12.73 4.35
C GLU A 169 31.22 -12.32 5.00
N LYS A 170 31.70 -13.10 5.98
CA LYS A 170 33.06 -12.89 6.51
C LYS A 170 34.07 -13.39 5.51
N ASN A 171 34.74 -12.48 4.82
CA ASN A 171 35.88 -12.83 3.98
C ASN A 171 37.17 -12.74 4.79
N ASN A 172 37.77 -13.90 5.10
CA ASN A 172 39.03 -13.97 5.85
C ASN A 172 40.23 -13.38 5.09
N ASN A 173 40.09 -13.08 3.80
CA ASN A 173 41.20 -12.65 2.94
C ASN A 173 41.30 -11.12 2.76
N TYR A 174 40.38 -10.33 3.32
CA TYR A 174 40.48 -8.87 3.31
C TYR A 174 41.04 -8.38 4.64
N GLU A 175 42.36 -8.16 4.71
CA GLU A 175 43.05 -7.62 5.89
C GLU A 175 42.58 -6.21 6.29
N ASN A 176 41.88 -5.51 5.38
CA ASN A 176 41.16 -4.27 5.64
C ASN A 176 39.64 -4.50 5.49
N GLY A 177 39.10 -5.46 6.24
CA GLY A 177 37.67 -5.81 6.21
C GLY A 177 36.80 -4.57 6.20
N SER A 178 35.80 -4.54 5.33
CA SER A 178 34.92 -3.38 5.18
C SER A 178 34.37 -3.00 6.56
N GLU A 179 34.51 -1.73 6.95
CA GLU A 179 34.07 -1.22 8.26
C GLU A 179 32.58 -1.53 8.56
N ALA A 180 31.80 -1.85 7.52
CA ALA A 180 30.40 -2.22 7.59
C ALA A 180 30.14 -3.58 8.25
N CYS A 181 31.10 -4.52 8.22
CA CYS A 181 30.92 -5.87 8.76
C CYS A 181 31.60 -6.06 10.13
N ASN A 182 31.69 -5.00 10.94
CA ASN A 182 32.28 -5.04 12.29
C ASN A 182 31.39 -5.79 13.30
N SER A 183 32.04 -6.57 14.16
CA SER A 183 31.66 -7.42 15.33
C SER A 183 30.21 -7.84 15.66
N ASN A 184 29.15 -7.17 15.21
CA ASN A 184 27.74 -7.50 15.51
C ASN A 184 26.96 -8.04 14.31
N VAL A 185 27.63 -8.29 13.17
CA VAL A 185 26.96 -8.72 11.94
C VAL A 185 26.69 -10.23 11.94
N LYS A 186 25.46 -10.58 11.54
CA LYS A 186 24.97 -11.95 11.39
C LYS A 186 25.52 -12.57 10.10
N GLY A 187 25.93 -13.84 10.11
CA GLY A 187 26.52 -14.52 8.95
C GLY A 187 25.50 -15.08 7.94
N LYS A 188 25.99 -15.58 6.79
CA LYS A 188 25.19 -16.20 5.70
C LYS A 188 24.19 -17.25 6.19
N THR A 189 24.61 -18.20 7.01
CA THR A 189 23.71 -19.25 7.53
C THR A 189 22.56 -18.66 8.35
N GLN A 190 22.82 -17.63 9.14
CA GLN A 190 21.78 -16.98 9.93
C GLN A 190 20.83 -16.16 9.06
N TYR A 191 21.31 -15.57 7.97
CA TYR A 191 20.48 -14.92 6.97
C TYR A 191 19.50 -15.93 6.36
N LEU A 192 20.01 -17.01 5.78
CA LEU A 192 19.21 -18.02 5.08
C LEU A 192 18.18 -18.69 6.00
N ASN A 193 18.55 -18.98 7.26
CA ASN A 193 17.64 -19.55 8.25
C ASN A 193 16.50 -18.59 8.68
N ASN A 194 16.65 -17.28 8.44
CA ASN A 194 15.68 -16.28 8.85
C ASN A 194 15.03 -15.54 7.68
N VAL A 195 15.43 -15.75 6.42
CA VAL A 195 14.95 -14.95 5.27
C VAL A 195 13.42 -14.94 5.16
N SER A 196 12.76 -16.05 5.49
CA SER A 196 11.30 -16.16 5.51
C SER A 196 10.58 -15.29 6.56
N LYS A 197 11.30 -14.73 7.53
CA LYS A 197 10.76 -13.82 8.55
C LYS A 197 10.76 -12.35 8.08
N TYR A 198 11.37 -12.05 6.94
CA TYR A 198 11.51 -10.70 6.40
C TYR A 198 10.48 -10.43 5.30
N ASN A 199 9.94 -9.23 5.29
CA ASN A 199 9.02 -8.77 4.26
C ASN A 199 9.75 -8.41 2.95
N LEU A 200 11.02 -8.04 3.08
CA LEU A 200 11.90 -7.64 1.99
C LEU A 200 13.31 -8.15 2.29
N THR A 201 13.99 -8.66 1.27
CA THR A 201 15.44 -8.88 1.32
C THR A 201 16.17 -8.09 0.25
N ILE A 202 17.33 -7.57 0.59
CA ILE A 202 18.22 -6.82 -0.31
C ILE A 202 19.53 -7.61 -0.39
N LEU A 203 19.93 -7.91 -1.60
CA LEU A 203 21.08 -8.75 -1.95
C LEU A 203 22.06 -7.90 -2.74
N GLU A 204 23.24 -7.66 -2.19
CA GLU A 204 24.32 -6.89 -2.83
C GLU A 204 25.57 -7.76 -2.97
N ASP A 205 26.04 -7.94 -4.21
CA ASP A 205 27.26 -8.69 -4.56
C ASP A 205 27.29 -10.14 -4.02
N VAL A 206 26.20 -10.85 -4.24
CA VAL A 206 25.94 -12.12 -3.57
C VAL A 206 26.59 -13.32 -4.26
N HIS A 207 27.33 -14.10 -3.47
CA HIS A 207 27.99 -15.33 -3.90
C HIS A 207 27.38 -16.54 -3.19
N PHE A 208 26.24 -17.00 -3.70
CA PHE A 208 25.49 -18.13 -3.13
C PHE A 208 25.77 -19.41 -3.89
N ASP A 209 25.65 -20.56 -3.24
CA ASP A 209 25.62 -21.84 -3.95
C ASP A 209 24.19 -22.22 -4.36
N GLU A 210 24.03 -23.27 -5.17
CA GLU A 210 22.70 -23.69 -5.64
C GLU A 210 21.72 -23.97 -4.50
N SER A 211 22.21 -24.45 -3.35
CA SER A 211 21.38 -24.77 -2.19
C SER A 211 20.92 -23.52 -1.45
N ASP A 212 21.79 -22.53 -1.30
CA ASP A 212 21.46 -21.20 -0.78
C ASP A 212 20.39 -20.54 -1.67
N PHE A 213 20.57 -20.65 -2.99
CA PHE A 213 19.62 -20.09 -3.96
C PHE A 213 18.26 -20.76 -3.91
N ALA A 214 18.19 -22.08 -3.69
CA ALA A 214 16.92 -22.79 -3.54
C ALA A 214 16.06 -22.23 -2.39
N ILE A 215 16.68 -21.79 -1.29
CA ILE A 215 16.00 -21.14 -0.16
C ILE A 215 15.42 -19.79 -0.58
N LEU A 216 16.21 -18.96 -1.27
CA LEU A 216 15.73 -17.67 -1.80
C LEU A 216 14.61 -17.85 -2.82
N ASN A 217 14.75 -18.85 -3.68
CA ASN A 217 13.76 -19.19 -4.70
C ASN A 217 12.41 -19.49 -4.03
N LEU A 218 12.42 -20.31 -2.98
CA LEU A 218 11.23 -20.62 -2.18
C LEU A 218 10.68 -19.39 -1.45
N TYR A 219 11.54 -18.51 -0.93
CA TYR A 219 11.12 -17.26 -0.31
C TYR A 219 10.32 -16.38 -1.27
N VAL A 220 10.84 -16.16 -2.48
CA VAL A 220 10.16 -15.32 -3.49
C VAL A 220 8.89 -16.01 -4.01
N LEU A 221 8.92 -17.32 -4.28
CA LEU A 221 7.71 -18.06 -4.71
C LEU A 221 6.54 -17.91 -3.73
N ASN A 222 6.83 -17.79 -2.43
CA ASN A 222 5.85 -17.63 -1.36
C ASN A 222 5.49 -16.16 -1.04
N GLY A 223 5.74 -15.23 -1.97
CA GLY A 223 5.34 -13.82 -1.80
C GLY A 223 6.44 -12.90 -1.26
N GLY A 224 7.65 -13.42 -1.06
CA GLY A 224 8.81 -12.62 -0.69
C GLY A 224 9.15 -11.57 -1.73
N LYS A 225 9.74 -10.45 -1.29
CA LYS A 225 10.24 -9.39 -2.17
C LYS A 225 11.76 -9.37 -2.10
N VAL A 226 12.43 -9.27 -3.24
CA VAL A 226 13.88 -9.23 -3.29
C VAL A 226 14.39 -8.10 -4.18
N PHE A 227 15.37 -7.37 -3.67
CA PHE A 227 16.20 -6.42 -4.42
C PHE A 227 17.56 -7.05 -4.62
N ILE A 228 18.07 -7.03 -5.84
CA ILE A 228 19.32 -7.67 -6.19
C ILE A 228 20.17 -6.67 -6.96
N SER A 229 21.44 -6.57 -6.60
CA SER A 229 22.46 -5.87 -7.38
C SER A 229 23.70 -6.71 -7.65
N GLU A 230 24.46 -6.28 -8.65
CA GLU A 230 25.82 -6.72 -8.93
C GLU A 230 25.97 -8.22 -9.29
N HIS A 231 27.19 -8.73 -9.14
CA HIS A 231 27.67 -10.03 -9.57
C HIS A 231 26.93 -11.15 -8.85
N PHE A 232 25.91 -11.68 -9.52
CA PHE A 232 25.34 -12.97 -9.19
C PHE A 232 26.21 -14.05 -9.84
N ASN A 233 26.67 -15.03 -9.07
CA ASN A 233 27.50 -16.14 -9.57
C ASN A 233 26.70 -17.23 -10.30
N PHE A 234 25.49 -16.90 -10.78
CA PHE A 234 24.62 -17.80 -11.50
C PHE A 234 24.24 -17.20 -12.85
N ASP A 235 24.21 -18.04 -13.87
CA ASP A 235 23.69 -17.66 -15.18
C ASP A 235 22.17 -17.43 -15.15
N TYR A 236 21.47 -17.98 -14.15
CA TYR A 236 20.02 -17.92 -14.01
C TYR A 236 19.61 -17.73 -12.56
N ALA A 237 18.67 -16.83 -12.30
CA ALA A 237 18.00 -16.71 -11.01
C ALA A 237 16.58 -16.17 -11.18
N PHE A 238 15.64 -16.70 -10.40
CA PHE A 238 14.23 -16.31 -10.40
C PHE A 238 13.61 -16.34 -11.81
N GLY A 239 13.92 -17.40 -12.57
CA GLY A 239 13.40 -17.63 -13.92
C GLY A 239 13.94 -16.68 -15.00
N ILE A 240 15.00 -15.92 -14.73
CA ILE A 240 15.60 -14.96 -15.65
C ILE A 240 17.09 -15.26 -15.87
N LYS A 241 17.58 -15.00 -17.09
CA LYS A 241 18.99 -15.14 -17.44
C LYS A 241 19.77 -13.88 -17.06
N TYR A 242 20.86 -14.07 -16.33
CA TYR A 242 21.85 -13.05 -16.01
C TYR A 242 22.95 -13.10 -17.05
N ILE A 243 23.32 -11.92 -17.55
CA ILE A 243 24.36 -11.76 -18.55
C ILE A 243 25.43 -10.92 -17.89
N ALA A 244 26.50 -11.59 -17.45
CA ALA A 244 27.71 -10.93 -16.99
C ALA A 244 28.26 -10.04 -18.11
N GLY A 245 28.68 -8.83 -17.77
CA GLY A 245 29.30 -7.92 -18.72
C GLY A 245 29.53 -6.54 -18.14
N ASN A 246 30.59 -5.88 -18.61
CA ASN A 246 30.86 -4.48 -18.32
C ASN A 246 30.03 -3.63 -19.29
N ASN A 247 28.77 -3.39 -18.95
CA ASN A 247 27.91 -2.54 -19.78
C ASN A 247 28.19 -1.08 -19.44
N PRO A 248 28.64 -0.26 -20.42
CA PRO A 248 29.02 1.11 -20.15
C PRO A 248 27.80 1.96 -19.79
N ASN A 249 28.03 2.86 -18.84
CA ASN A 249 27.15 3.92 -18.40
C ASN A 249 26.71 4.90 -19.49
N PRO A 250 25.57 5.61 -19.32
CA PRO A 250 24.61 5.53 -18.20
C PRO A 250 23.45 4.55 -18.42
N VAL A 251 22.63 4.33 -17.38
CA VAL A 251 21.30 3.70 -17.48
C VAL A 251 20.21 4.76 -17.65
N ARG A 252 19.51 4.71 -18.78
CA ARG A 252 18.38 5.57 -19.09
C ARG A 252 17.07 4.95 -18.65
N ILE A 253 16.25 5.69 -17.90
CA ILE A 253 14.91 5.24 -17.50
C ILE A 253 13.96 5.33 -18.70
N VAL A 254 13.35 4.20 -19.06
CA VAL A 254 12.50 4.05 -20.24
C VAL A 254 11.04 3.72 -19.91
N ALA A 255 10.74 3.31 -18.67
CA ALA A 255 9.39 3.00 -18.23
C ALA A 255 9.17 3.36 -16.76
N GLN A 256 7.94 3.71 -16.40
CA GLN A 256 7.53 3.79 -14.99
C GLN A 256 7.28 2.39 -14.45
N ASP A 257 7.59 2.18 -13.18
CA ASP A 257 7.04 1.03 -12.48
C ASP A 257 5.55 1.24 -12.16
N ILE A 258 4.69 0.35 -12.67
CA ILE A 258 3.22 0.38 -12.46
C ILE A 258 2.81 0.23 -10.99
N TYR A 259 3.67 -0.37 -10.18
CA TYR A 259 3.45 -0.51 -8.75
C TYR A 259 3.86 0.76 -7.99
N ASN A 260 4.47 1.75 -8.67
CA ASN A 260 5.05 2.95 -8.08
C ASN A 260 6.05 2.65 -6.95
N VAL A 261 6.68 1.48 -7.01
CA VAL A 261 7.73 1.06 -6.10
C VAL A 261 9.02 1.80 -6.44
N LEU A 262 9.41 1.77 -7.72
CA LEU A 262 10.56 2.50 -8.20
C LEU A 262 10.11 3.89 -8.68
N ASN A 263 10.35 4.92 -7.85
CA ASN A 263 10.00 6.30 -8.18
C ASN A 263 11.12 6.98 -8.97
N LEU A 264 11.43 6.42 -10.14
CA LEU A 264 12.45 6.92 -11.05
C LEU A 264 11.81 7.79 -12.13
N THR A 265 12.53 8.82 -12.58
CA THR A 265 11.99 9.77 -13.58
C THR A 265 12.23 9.23 -14.99
N ILE A 266 11.16 8.99 -15.77
CA ILE A 266 11.27 8.59 -17.18
C ILE A 266 12.13 9.59 -17.95
N GLY A 267 13.10 9.08 -18.72
CA GLY A 267 14.01 9.87 -19.53
C GLY A 267 15.25 10.37 -18.80
N ALA A 268 15.34 10.21 -17.47
CA ALA A 268 16.56 10.48 -16.72
C ALA A 268 17.63 9.44 -17.01
N ASP A 269 18.90 9.87 -17.00
CA ASP A 269 20.08 9.03 -17.09
C ASP A 269 20.73 8.94 -15.69
N TYR A 270 21.07 7.73 -15.26
CA TYR A 270 21.76 7.45 -14.01
C TYR A 270 23.10 6.77 -14.30
N ASP A 271 24.21 7.34 -13.80
CA ASP A 271 25.55 6.75 -13.91
C ASP A 271 25.75 5.71 -12.79
N ILE A 272 25.47 4.43 -13.07
CA ILE A 272 25.67 3.29 -12.16
C ILE A 272 26.91 2.50 -12.58
N LYS A 273 27.83 2.15 -11.68
CA LYS A 273 29.04 1.38 -12.04
C LYS A 273 28.69 0.17 -12.93
N ASP A 274 29.54 -0.10 -13.93
CA ASP A 274 29.26 -1.08 -14.97
C ASP A 274 28.80 -2.41 -14.34
N GLY A 275 27.63 -2.88 -14.75
CA GLY A 275 26.98 -4.02 -14.11
C GLY A 275 26.38 -5.02 -15.10
N PRO A 276 26.03 -6.22 -14.59
CA PRO A 276 25.32 -7.22 -15.37
C PRO A 276 24.00 -6.69 -15.92
N THR A 277 23.49 -7.41 -16.91
CA THR A 277 22.14 -7.19 -17.43
C THR A 277 21.31 -8.45 -17.28
N VAL A 278 20.00 -8.28 -17.29
CA VAL A 278 19.07 -9.42 -17.29
C VAL A 278 18.22 -9.42 -18.55
N ASN A 279 17.89 -10.62 -19.01
CA ASN A 279 17.00 -10.81 -20.16
C ASN A 279 15.96 -11.90 -19.87
N ASN A 280 14.69 -11.61 -20.19
CA ASN A 280 13.63 -12.59 -20.09
C ASN A 280 13.67 -13.54 -21.28
N THR A 281 14.26 -14.71 -21.07
CA THR A 281 14.29 -15.79 -22.06
C THR A 281 13.41 -16.93 -21.58
N SER A 282 12.44 -17.35 -22.40
CA SER A 282 11.45 -18.39 -22.04
C SER A 282 12.03 -19.80 -21.88
N THR A 283 13.34 -19.98 -22.02
CA THR A 283 14.00 -21.29 -22.07
C THR A 283 14.81 -21.62 -20.82
N VAL A 284 14.68 -20.83 -19.73
CA VAL A 284 15.48 -21.02 -18.51
C VAL A 284 14.67 -21.71 -17.41
N PRO A 285 15.31 -22.46 -16.50
CA PRO A 285 14.60 -23.09 -15.39
C PRO A 285 13.80 -22.08 -14.57
N GLY A 286 12.51 -22.37 -14.33
CA GLY A 286 11.61 -21.50 -13.57
C GLY A 286 11.00 -20.35 -14.38
N ALA A 287 11.29 -20.24 -15.69
CA ALA A 287 10.71 -19.20 -16.55
C ALA A 287 9.17 -19.24 -16.58
N GLU A 288 8.55 -20.40 -16.34
CA GLU A 288 7.10 -20.56 -16.22
C GLU A 288 6.49 -19.78 -15.04
N ASN A 289 7.31 -19.43 -14.05
CA ASN A 289 6.88 -18.65 -12.89
C ASN A 289 7.07 -17.14 -13.08
N VAL A 290 7.71 -16.72 -14.19
CA VAL A 290 7.93 -15.31 -14.50
C VAL A 290 6.69 -14.71 -15.12
N SER A 291 6.23 -13.58 -14.58
CA SER A 291 5.19 -12.76 -15.20
C SER A 291 5.49 -11.28 -15.04
N ASP A 292 4.85 -10.45 -15.86
CA ASP A 292 4.97 -8.98 -15.80
C ASP A 292 6.45 -8.52 -15.79
N TYR A 293 7.26 -9.04 -16.72
CA TYR A 293 8.65 -8.59 -16.86
C TYR A 293 8.68 -7.20 -17.51
N VAL A 294 9.28 -6.22 -16.82
CA VAL A 294 9.38 -4.84 -17.29
C VAL A 294 10.78 -4.30 -17.12
N VAL A 295 11.33 -3.81 -18.24
CA VAL A 295 12.58 -3.06 -18.27
C VAL A 295 12.28 -1.61 -17.91
N ILE A 296 12.71 -1.19 -16.72
CA ILE A 296 12.54 0.18 -16.22
C ILE A 296 13.68 1.06 -16.73
N GLY A 297 14.91 0.55 -16.73
CA GLY A 297 16.11 1.24 -17.20
C GLY A 297 16.95 0.40 -18.14
N ARG A 298 17.48 1.01 -19.20
CA ARG A 298 18.38 0.37 -20.18
C ARG A 298 19.74 1.04 -20.18
N TYR A 299 20.79 0.25 -20.34
CA TYR A 299 22.11 0.81 -20.65
C TYR A 299 22.10 1.43 -22.05
N ASN A 300 22.82 2.54 -22.22
CA ASN A 300 22.95 3.22 -23.51
C ASN A 300 23.84 2.46 -24.53
N SER A 301 24.41 1.30 -24.16
CA SER A 301 25.29 0.48 -25.00
C SER A 301 24.63 -0.19 -26.20
N GLY A 302 23.33 0.01 -26.43
CA GLY A 302 22.62 -0.48 -27.62
C GLY A 302 22.26 -1.98 -27.59
N THR A 303 22.63 -2.73 -26.55
CA THR A 303 22.28 -4.16 -26.41
C THR A 303 20.80 -4.38 -26.12
N GLY A 304 20.07 -3.32 -25.75
CA GLY A 304 18.65 -3.37 -25.37
C GLY A 304 18.40 -4.05 -24.02
N ALA A 305 19.45 -4.54 -23.36
CA ALA A 305 19.38 -5.31 -22.13
C ALA A 305 19.07 -4.40 -20.93
N GLY A 306 18.30 -4.92 -19.99
CA GLY A 306 17.81 -4.14 -18.85
C GLY A 306 18.85 -3.99 -17.76
N GLY A 307 19.17 -2.75 -17.40
CA GLY A 307 20.02 -2.39 -16.25
C GLY A 307 19.22 -2.15 -14.98
N ILE A 308 17.94 -1.80 -15.09
CA ILE A 308 16.98 -1.78 -13.98
C ILE A 308 15.72 -2.48 -14.45
N VAL A 309 15.34 -3.55 -13.77
CA VAL A 309 14.28 -4.45 -14.23
C VAL A 309 13.45 -4.92 -13.05
N ARG A 310 12.16 -5.14 -13.29
CA ARG A 310 11.29 -5.83 -12.33
C ARG A 310 10.52 -6.97 -12.99
N TRP A 311 10.15 -7.96 -12.19
CA TRP A 311 9.21 -9.00 -12.60
C TRP A 311 8.57 -9.65 -11.38
N ASN A 312 7.46 -10.35 -11.62
CA ASN A 312 6.86 -11.24 -10.65
C ASN A 312 7.45 -12.63 -10.83
N TYR A 313 7.67 -13.32 -9.72
CA TYR A 313 8.16 -14.70 -9.71
C TYR A 313 7.36 -15.53 -8.70
N GLY A 314 6.48 -16.38 -9.20
CA GLY A 314 5.44 -17.00 -8.37
C GLY A 314 4.53 -15.93 -7.77
N GLN A 315 4.42 -15.88 -6.45
CA GLN A 315 3.65 -14.86 -5.73
C GLN A 315 4.49 -13.64 -5.31
N GLY A 316 5.82 -13.69 -5.50
CA GLY A 316 6.73 -12.64 -5.05
C GLY A 316 7.13 -11.67 -6.16
N HIS A 317 8.00 -10.73 -5.76
CA HIS A 317 8.49 -9.66 -6.64
C HIS A 317 10.01 -9.59 -6.61
N VAL A 318 10.61 -9.45 -7.79
CA VAL A 318 12.06 -9.31 -7.96
C VAL A 318 12.35 -7.96 -8.60
N TYR A 319 13.29 -7.23 -8.01
CA TYR A 319 13.81 -5.98 -8.52
C TYR A 319 15.32 -6.14 -8.71
N PHE A 320 15.76 -5.99 -9.95
CA PHE A 320 17.16 -6.10 -10.33
C PHE A 320 17.72 -4.73 -10.69
N PHE A 321 18.92 -4.48 -10.18
CA PHE A 321 19.76 -3.33 -10.48
C PHE A 321 21.11 -3.85 -10.96
N GLY A 322 21.65 -3.29 -12.04
CA GLY A 322 22.98 -3.67 -12.49
C GLY A 322 24.03 -3.48 -11.40
N ASP A 323 24.00 -2.33 -10.74
CA ASP A 323 24.84 -2.00 -9.60
C ASP A 323 24.10 -0.97 -8.71
N PHE A 324 24.32 -1.01 -7.40
CA PHE A 324 23.85 0.04 -6.49
C PHE A 324 24.84 1.20 -6.40
N ALA A 325 26.12 1.00 -6.71
CA ALA A 325 27.18 1.99 -6.65
C ALA A 325 27.04 2.99 -7.80
N PRO A 326 26.95 4.30 -7.54
CA PRO A 326 27.11 5.28 -8.59
C PRO A 326 28.56 5.29 -9.09
N VAL A 327 28.78 5.59 -10.38
CA VAL A 327 30.15 5.74 -10.94
C VAL A 327 30.91 6.83 -10.20
N ASN A 328 30.22 7.91 -9.83
CA ASN A 328 30.78 9.01 -9.08
C ASN A 328 30.09 9.10 -7.71
N ILE A 329 30.87 8.93 -6.64
CA ILE A 329 30.42 9.04 -5.24
C ILE A 329 29.72 10.39 -4.97
N ALA A 330 30.03 11.43 -5.76
CA ALA A 330 29.38 12.74 -5.70
C ALA A 330 27.98 12.81 -6.34
N GLN A 331 27.38 11.70 -6.80
CA GLN A 331 25.99 11.62 -7.25
C GLN A 331 25.07 11.05 -6.16
N PRO A 332 24.66 11.86 -5.16
CA PRO A 332 23.77 11.42 -4.08
C PRO A 332 22.35 11.09 -4.58
N VAL A 333 21.99 11.51 -5.80
CA VAL A 333 20.65 11.38 -6.36
C VAL A 333 20.27 9.91 -6.55
N TRP A 334 21.15 9.11 -7.16
CA TRP A 334 20.89 7.68 -7.39
C TRP A 334 20.63 6.93 -6.09
N LYS A 335 21.55 7.02 -5.13
CA LYS A 335 21.43 6.38 -3.82
C LYS A 335 20.15 6.82 -3.11
N LYS A 336 19.86 8.12 -3.13
CA LYS A 336 18.63 8.67 -2.54
C LYS A 336 17.38 8.12 -3.21
N ASP A 337 17.35 8.00 -4.53
CA ASP A 337 16.20 7.50 -5.28
C ASP A 337 15.97 6.00 -5.05
N VAL A 338 17.04 5.20 -4.99
CA VAL A 338 16.97 3.77 -4.63
C VAL A 338 16.47 3.59 -3.19
N VAL A 339 17.05 4.32 -2.23
CA VAL A 339 16.62 4.28 -0.82
C VAL A 339 15.16 4.75 -0.67
N ASN A 340 14.75 5.80 -1.39
CA ASN A 340 13.36 6.25 -1.40
C ASN A 340 12.43 5.19 -1.98
N SER A 341 12.85 4.51 -3.04
CA SER A 341 12.08 3.43 -3.68
C SER A 341 11.92 2.22 -2.75
N ILE A 342 13.00 1.81 -2.08
CA ILE A 342 12.95 0.78 -1.03
C ILE A 342 12.05 1.24 0.11
N THR A 343 12.18 2.48 0.57
CA THR A 343 11.36 3.01 1.66
C THR A 343 9.88 3.03 1.28
N ASN A 344 9.55 3.36 0.03
CA ASN A 344 8.19 3.34 -0.51
C ASN A 344 7.59 1.93 -0.56
N LEU A 345 8.40 0.87 -0.68
CA LEU A 345 7.92 -0.51 -0.53
C LEU A 345 7.59 -0.90 0.90
N LEU A 346 8.34 -0.32 1.84
CA LEU A 346 8.24 -0.59 3.27
C LEU A 346 7.14 0.23 3.93
N THR A 347 6.36 0.97 3.13
CA THR A 347 5.27 1.78 3.66
C THR A 347 4.09 0.89 4.06
N ILE A 348 3.94 0.75 5.37
CA ILE A 348 2.76 0.38 6.18
C ILE A 348 1.71 -0.43 5.43
N GLU A 349 1.60 -1.71 5.76
CA GLU A 349 0.37 -2.47 5.54
C GLU A 349 -0.76 -1.74 6.25
N CYS A 350 -1.64 -1.14 5.48
CA CYS A 350 -2.80 -0.51 6.05
C CYS A 350 -3.75 -1.59 6.59
N ARG A 351 -4.06 -1.51 7.89
CA ARG A 351 -5.12 -2.31 8.49
C ARG A 351 -6.29 -1.40 8.83
N LEU A 352 -7.42 -1.67 8.20
CA LEU A 352 -8.66 -1.00 8.55
C LEU A 352 -9.17 -1.59 9.85
N ASN A 353 -9.38 -0.76 10.86
CA ASN A 353 -10.03 -1.18 12.09
C ASN A 353 -11.33 -0.38 12.26
N ILE A 354 -12.32 -0.77 11.48
CA ILE A 354 -13.68 -0.22 11.53
C ILE A 354 -14.32 -0.45 12.90
N LYS A 355 -13.86 -1.44 13.69
CA LYS A 355 -14.39 -1.71 15.04
C LYS A 355 -14.06 -0.59 16.04
N ASN A 356 -13.08 0.26 15.74
CA ASN A 356 -12.75 1.41 16.59
C ASN A 356 -13.71 2.59 16.40
N ILE A 357 -14.56 2.55 15.37
CA ILE A 357 -15.61 3.55 15.17
C ILE A 357 -16.71 3.31 16.20
N LYS A 358 -16.72 4.16 17.24
CA LYS A 358 -17.83 4.27 18.18
C LYS A 358 -18.86 5.22 17.57
N ALA A 359 -19.91 4.69 16.98
CA ALA A 359 -20.96 5.47 16.34
C ALA A 359 -22.34 5.02 16.80
N LYS A 360 -23.30 5.96 16.82
CA LYS A 360 -24.72 5.63 17.04
C LYS A 360 -25.26 4.83 15.86
N ASN A 361 -25.01 5.31 14.65
CA ASN A 361 -25.38 4.69 13.38
C ASN A 361 -24.14 4.61 12.48
N LEU A 362 -23.95 3.48 11.79
CA LEU A 362 -22.85 3.25 10.85
C LEU A 362 -23.40 2.59 9.58
N ILE A 363 -23.22 3.25 8.44
CA ILE A 363 -23.61 2.76 7.13
C ILE A 363 -22.37 2.39 6.33
N LYS A 364 -22.48 1.31 5.56
CA LYS A 364 -21.48 0.85 4.59
C LYS A 364 -22.06 0.91 3.20
N ASN A 365 -21.36 1.58 2.28
CA ASN A 365 -21.71 1.62 0.86
C ASN A 365 -20.54 1.09 0.02
N GLU A 366 -20.82 0.40 -1.08
CA GLU A 366 -19.81 -0.18 -1.96
C GLU A 366 -20.10 0.20 -3.41
N ARG A 367 -19.04 0.55 -4.14
CA ARG A 367 -19.08 0.93 -5.56
C ARG A 367 -17.94 0.26 -6.31
N PHE A 368 -18.15 -0.10 -7.57
CA PHE A 368 -17.11 -0.68 -8.42
C PHE A 368 -16.54 0.37 -9.37
N VAL A 369 -15.23 0.40 -9.51
CA VAL A 369 -14.48 1.42 -10.25
C VAL A 369 -13.28 0.79 -10.97
N PHE A 370 -12.74 1.49 -11.97
CA PHE A 370 -11.45 1.14 -12.57
C PHE A 370 -10.35 2.03 -12.00
N PHE A 371 -9.34 1.41 -11.39
CA PHE A 371 -8.11 2.07 -10.92
C PHE A 371 -6.90 1.40 -11.58
N ARG A 372 -6.05 2.19 -12.25
CA ARG A 372 -4.89 1.68 -13.02
C ARG A 372 -5.26 0.52 -13.97
N ASN A 373 -6.38 0.66 -14.67
CA ASN A 373 -6.97 -0.36 -15.58
C ASN A 373 -7.30 -1.71 -14.92
N LYS A 374 -7.34 -1.78 -13.58
CA LYS A 374 -7.83 -2.93 -12.84
C LYS A 374 -9.20 -2.60 -12.20
N PRO A 375 -10.15 -3.54 -12.17
CA PRO A 375 -11.35 -3.37 -11.36
C PRO A 375 -10.96 -3.29 -9.88
N ALA A 376 -11.59 -2.37 -9.16
CA ALA A 376 -11.44 -2.18 -7.73
C ALA A 376 -12.82 -1.92 -7.10
N LYS A 377 -12.98 -2.36 -5.86
CA LYS A 377 -14.14 -2.09 -5.01
C LYS A 377 -13.79 -0.91 -4.11
N MET A 378 -14.53 0.19 -4.24
CA MET A 378 -14.47 1.33 -3.35
C MET A 378 -15.51 1.16 -2.26
N THR A 379 -15.08 1.18 -1.01
CA THR A 379 -15.96 1.02 0.15
C THR A 379 -15.98 2.32 0.95
N PHE A 380 -17.18 2.76 1.29
CA PHE A 380 -17.47 3.95 2.08
C PHE A 380 -18.08 3.52 3.40
N TYR A 381 -17.55 4.05 4.50
CA TYR A 381 -18.18 4.03 5.80
C TYR A 381 -18.61 5.45 6.13
N VAL A 382 -19.86 5.64 6.55
CA VAL A 382 -20.40 6.92 6.99
C VAL A 382 -21.10 6.72 8.32
N TRP A 383 -20.84 7.58 9.30
CA TRP A 383 -21.36 7.37 10.64
C TRP A 383 -21.63 8.66 11.40
N ASP A 384 -22.57 8.54 12.34
CA ASP A 384 -22.90 9.60 13.28
C ASP A 384 -22.03 9.50 14.54
N ASN A 385 -21.51 10.63 15.01
CA ASN A 385 -20.76 10.66 16.25
C ASN A 385 -21.73 10.53 17.44
N PRO A 386 -21.32 9.83 18.52
CA PRO A 386 -22.17 9.56 19.67
C PRO A 386 -22.56 10.82 20.46
#